data_AF-A0AAV6IL01-F1
#
_entry.id   AF-A0AAV6IL01-F1
#
_cell.length_a   1.000
_cell.length_b   1.000
_cell.length_c   1.000
_cell.angle_alpha   90.00
_cell.angle_beta   90.00
_cell.angle_gamma   90.00
#
_symmetry.space_group_name_H-M   'P 1'
#
loop_
_entity.id
_entity.type
_entity.pdbx_description
1 polymer ?
#
loop_
_entity_poly.entity_id
_entity_poly.type
_entity_poly.pdbx_seq_one_letter_code
_entity_poly.pdbx_strand_id
1 'polypeptide(L)'
;MFFHIVLERNMQLHPRHFGRDLREKLIAKLMKDVEGTCSGRHGFVVAITGIESVGKGLIRDGTGFVTFPVKYQCVVFRPFKGEILEAVVTMVNKLIPDDMEFQSGDMPNYTTSDRSVKIEKESEVRLKIIGTRVDATEIVGAKRCLAGYHEMNCIPWFTYTYVLKACVGSETLGWLLLRGKEIQAHMLQHGYEAHVLGTTTLVDVYARFGCVWYASCVFNETPVKNVVSWSAMIACYAKTGKAFEALELFCEMMMLETLASVPNSVTMFSVLQACTALAALEQDEAARVTEDMRIEPGKDAWGSLLGARRVHCNVRLAERASKRLFELEPTKVGNYVLLADIYAKAKMWDEVKRVKKLLDDQGLQKVSGCRWIEIRRKVYSFTSVEELSPQIELVHTFLLEISMEMKEKGFVPATKVVLYDFREQEKEQIILGHSAVGFGLIDTSKGETIRITNNLRLCEDCHSVTKFLSKFANREILVRDVNRFHHF
;
A
#
# COMPACT_ATOMS: atom_id res chain seq x y z
N MET A 1 -9.45 23.31 -2.30
CA MET A 1 -9.88 22.10 -1.57
C MET A 1 -10.70 21.18 -2.47
N PHE A 2 -10.32 19.91 -2.63
CA PHE A 2 -11.02 18.94 -3.50
C PHE A 2 -11.74 17.88 -2.65
N PHE A 3 -12.94 17.48 -3.08
CA PHE A 3 -13.75 16.49 -2.39
C PHE A 3 -14.23 15.41 -3.35
N HIS A 4 -14.19 14.16 -2.92
CA HIS A 4 -14.84 13.06 -3.62
C HIS A 4 -16.25 12.89 -3.05
N ILE A 5 -17.26 13.03 -3.89
CA ILE A 5 -18.67 12.98 -3.47
C ILE A 5 -19.50 12.16 -4.46
N VAL A 6 -20.66 11.68 -4.00
CA VAL A 6 -21.68 11.06 -4.83
C VAL A 6 -22.76 12.10 -5.15
N LEU A 7 -23.10 12.24 -6.43
CA LEU A 7 -24.17 13.09 -6.92
C LEU A 7 -25.18 12.27 -7.74
N GLU A 8 -26.39 12.80 -7.88
CA GLU A 8 -27.45 12.20 -8.69
C GLU A 8 -27.94 13.20 -9.73
N ARG A 9 -28.10 12.74 -10.98
CA ARG A 9 -28.63 13.56 -12.08
C ARG A 9 -29.57 12.75 -12.95
N ASN A 10 -30.68 13.39 -13.32
CA ASN A 10 -31.63 12.86 -14.29
C ASN A 10 -31.14 13.15 -15.71
N MET A 11 -30.77 12.10 -16.44
CA MET A 11 -30.23 12.17 -17.79
C MET A 11 -31.31 11.84 -18.81
N GLN A 12 -31.58 12.76 -19.73
CA GLN A 12 -32.53 12.54 -20.82
C GLN A 12 -31.81 12.03 -22.05
N LEU A 13 -32.32 10.94 -22.63
CA LEU A 13 -31.77 10.34 -23.84
C LEU A 13 -32.87 10.09 -24.88
N HIS A 14 -32.58 10.41 -26.14
CA HIS A 14 -33.49 10.17 -27.25
C HIS A 14 -33.49 8.69 -27.67
N PRO A 15 -34.64 8.10 -28.08
CA PRO A 15 -34.74 6.69 -28.47
C PRO A 15 -33.75 6.20 -29.53
N ARG A 16 -33.32 7.09 -30.43
CA ARG A 16 -32.28 6.81 -31.44
C ARG A 16 -30.96 6.29 -30.87
N HIS A 17 -30.69 6.55 -29.59
CA HIS A 17 -29.48 6.10 -28.92
C HIS A 17 -29.65 4.77 -28.17
N PHE A 18 -30.85 4.17 -28.23
CA PHE A 18 -31.13 2.90 -27.57
C PHE A 18 -30.53 1.74 -28.38
N GLY A 19 -30.08 0.71 -27.68
CA GLY A 19 -29.33 -0.40 -28.26
C GLY A 19 -28.35 -0.98 -27.26
N ARG A 20 -27.46 -1.85 -27.73
CA ARG A 20 -26.46 -2.54 -26.89
C ARG A 20 -25.54 -1.54 -26.15
N ASP A 21 -25.29 -0.38 -26.75
CA ASP A 21 -24.38 0.65 -26.19
C ASP A 21 -25.12 1.75 -25.41
N LEU A 22 -26.39 1.53 -25.04
CA LEU A 22 -27.21 2.52 -24.31
C LEU A 22 -26.48 3.08 -23.08
N ARG A 23 -25.88 2.18 -22.30
CA ARG A 23 -25.17 2.53 -21.06
C ARG A 23 -23.97 3.44 -21.34
N GLU A 24 -23.18 3.11 -22.36
CA GLU A 24 -22.00 3.88 -22.75
C GLU A 24 -22.38 5.27 -23.26
N LYS A 25 -23.40 5.37 -24.13
CA LYS A 25 -23.91 6.64 -24.64
C LYS A 25 -24.49 7.52 -23.53
N LEU A 26 -25.16 6.92 -22.53
CA LEU A 26 -25.67 7.64 -21.37
C LEU A 26 -24.55 8.21 -20.50
N ILE A 27 -23.51 7.41 -20.24
CA ILE A 27 -22.34 7.82 -19.46
C ILE A 27 -21.55 8.92 -20.18
N ALA A 28 -21.31 8.77 -21.48
CA ALA A 28 -20.65 9.79 -22.30
C ALA A 28 -21.43 11.11 -22.28
N LYS A 29 -22.77 11.05 -22.37
CA LYS A 29 -23.62 12.23 -22.24
C LYS A 29 -23.54 12.85 -20.84
N LEU A 30 -23.54 12.04 -19.79
CA LEU A 30 -23.42 12.51 -18.41
C LEU A 30 -22.12 13.31 -18.22
N MET A 31 -20.99 12.77 -18.69
CA MET A 31 -19.69 13.44 -18.60
C MET A 31 -19.71 14.78 -19.32
N LYS A 32 -20.19 14.79 -20.57
CA LYS A 32 -20.32 16.02 -21.34
C LYS A 32 -21.20 17.08 -20.66
N ASP A 33 -22.27 16.67 -20.00
CA ASP A 33 -23.25 17.58 -19.40
C ASP A 33 -22.89 18.02 -17.97
N VAL A 34 -21.91 17.37 -17.31
CA VAL A 34 -21.59 17.54 -15.88
C VAL A 34 -20.16 17.99 -15.63
N GLU A 35 -19.16 17.40 -16.29
CA GLU A 35 -17.76 17.79 -16.09
C GLU A 35 -17.56 19.24 -16.55
N GLY A 36 -16.91 20.06 -15.74
CA GLY A 36 -16.78 21.49 -15.99
C GLY A 36 -17.93 22.36 -15.48
N THR A 37 -18.99 21.77 -14.90
CA THR A 37 -20.12 22.53 -14.35
C THR A 37 -19.93 22.88 -12.88
N CYS A 38 -20.41 24.05 -12.45
CA CYS A 38 -20.40 24.47 -11.05
C CYS A 38 -21.80 24.40 -10.44
N SER A 39 -21.91 23.75 -9.28
CA SER A 39 -23.12 23.74 -8.46
C SER A 39 -22.89 24.54 -7.19
N GLY A 40 -23.76 25.51 -6.88
CA GLY A 40 -23.61 26.33 -5.66
C GLY A 40 -23.56 25.51 -4.36
N ARG A 41 -24.17 24.31 -4.33
CA ARG A 41 -24.15 23.40 -3.16
C ARG A 41 -22.85 22.58 -3.06
N HIS A 42 -22.28 22.17 -4.19
CA HIS A 42 -21.22 21.16 -4.23
C HIS A 42 -19.86 21.66 -4.74
N GLY A 43 -19.82 22.83 -5.37
CA GLY A 43 -18.61 23.37 -6.01
C GLY A 43 -18.52 23.01 -7.50
N PHE A 44 -17.32 23.18 -8.06
CA PHE A 44 -17.01 22.91 -9.46
C PHE A 44 -16.74 21.42 -9.67
N VAL A 45 -17.50 20.76 -10.54
CA VAL A 45 -17.29 19.34 -10.85
C VAL A 45 -16.10 19.21 -11.80
N VAL A 46 -15.00 18.71 -11.26
CA VAL A 46 -13.72 18.56 -11.97
C VAL A 46 -13.76 17.33 -12.88
N ALA A 47 -14.13 16.18 -12.33
CA ALA A 47 -14.15 14.92 -13.06
C ALA A 47 -15.12 13.92 -12.42
N ILE A 48 -15.84 13.17 -13.24
CA ILE A 48 -16.59 11.98 -12.84
C ILE A 48 -15.61 10.82 -12.74
N THR A 49 -15.56 10.21 -11.56
CA THR A 49 -14.61 9.14 -11.23
C THR A 49 -15.24 7.75 -11.28
N GLY A 50 -16.57 7.66 -11.25
CA GLY A 50 -17.27 6.39 -11.33
C GLY A 50 -18.78 6.53 -11.47
N ILE A 51 -19.44 5.47 -11.91
CA ILE A 51 -20.90 5.36 -11.99
C ILE A 51 -21.35 4.35 -10.96
N GLU A 52 -22.14 4.79 -9.99
CA GLU A 52 -22.62 3.96 -8.90
C GLU A 52 -23.88 3.18 -9.30
N SER A 53 -24.83 3.86 -9.94
CA SER A 53 -26.01 3.19 -10.49
C SER A 53 -26.66 4.00 -11.62
N VAL A 54 -27.28 3.27 -12.54
CA VAL A 54 -28.19 3.81 -13.56
C VAL A 54 -29.54 3.20 -13.27
N GLY A 55 -30.48 4.02 -12.79
CA GLY A 55 -31.84 3.56 -12.52
C GLY A 55 -32.65 3.32 -13.79
N LYS A 56 -33.85 2.77 -13.62
CA LYS A 56 -34.75 2.47 -14.74
C LYS A 56 -35.13 3.75 -15.49
N GLY A 57 -35.11 3.68 -16.81
CA GLY A 57 -35.52 4.78 -17.67
C GLY A 57 -37.03 4.99 -17.62
N LEU A 58 -37.46 6.22 -17.35
CA LEU A 58 -38.86 6.64 -17.39
C LEU A 58 -39.13 7.36 -18.72
N ILE A 59 -40.02 6.80 -19.53
CA ILE A 59 -40.46 7.40 -20.80
C ILE A 59 -41.27 8.66 -20.48
N ARG A 60 -40.96 9.76 -21.16
CA ARG A 60 -41.75 11.00 -21.10
C ARG A 60 -42.84 10.98 -22.14
N ASP A 61 -44.08 11.04 -21.68
CA ASP A 61 -45.28 11.08 -22.51
C ASP A 61 -45.20 12.16 -23.59
N GLY A 62 -45.65 11.82 -24.80
CA GLY A 62 -45.72 12.72 -25.95
C GLY A 62 -44.38 13.10 -26.62
N THR A 63 -43.23 12.79 -26.01
CA THR A 63 -41.91 13.19 -26.54
C THR A 63 -41.03 12.02 -26.96
N GLY A 64 -41.30 10.82 -26.42
CA GLY A 64 -40.48 9.62 -26.64
C GLY A 64 -39.12 9.63 -25.92
N PHE A 65 -38.69 10.74 -25.32
CA PHE A 65 -37.46 10.79 -24.53
C PHE A 65 -37.57 9.91 -23.28
N VAL A 66 -36.45 9.32 -22.88
CA VAL A 66 -36.37 8.54 -21.64
C VAL A 66 -35.44 9.24 -20.66
N THR A 67 -35.91 9.37 -19.42
CA THR A 67 -35.15 9.96 -18.31
C THR A 67 -34.58 8.85 -17.45
N PHE A 68 -33.25 8.81 -17.31
CA PHE A 68 -32.54 7.87 -16.46
C PHE A 68 -31.99 8.60 -15.23
N PRO A 69 -32.38 8.24 -13.99
CA PRO A 69 -31.68 8.73 -12.81
C PRO A 69 -30.31 8.04 -12.75
N VAL A 70 -29.24 8.82 -12.72
CA VAL A 70 -27.86 8.32 -12.66
C VAL A 70 -27.19 8.83 -11.41
N LYS A 71 -26.73 7.91 -10.56
CA LYS A 71 -25.85 8.22 -9.42
C LYS A 71 -24.40 7.99 -9.81
N TYR A 72 -23.57 8.98 -9.56
CA TYR A 72 -22.18 8.99 -9.99
C TYR A 72 -21.27 9.59 -8.93
N GLN A 73 -20.05 9.09 -8.89
CA GLN A 73 -18.96 9.60 -8.06
C GLN A 73 -18.19 10.66 -8.85
N CYS A 74 -17.85 11.78 -8.22
CA CYS A 74 -17.07 12.83 -8.84
C CYS A 74 -16.14 13.54 -7.86
N VAL A 75 -15.06 14.11 -8.39
CA VAL A 75 -14.23 15.06 -7.67
C VAL A 75 -14.77 16.46 -7.91
N VAL A 76 -15.06 17.18 -6.83
CA VAL A 76 -15.47 18.59 -6.87
C VAL A 76 -14.39 19.47 -6.26
N PHE A 77 -14.13 20.61 -6.89
CA PHE A 77 -13.31 21.69 -6.35
C PHE A 77 -14.21 22.70 -5.68
N ARG A 78 -14.02 22.91 -4.37
CA ARG A 78 -14.76 23.89 -3.58
C ARG A 78 -13.77 24.77 -2.81
N PRO A 79 -13.43 25.96 -3.34
CA PRO A 79 -12.51 26.85 -2.67
C PRO A 79 -13.14 27.46 -1.41
N PHE A 80 -12.32 27.77 -0.40
CA PHE A 80 -12.76 28.47 0.81
C PHE A 80 -12.23 29.90 0.88
N LYS A 81 -12.96 30.78 1.57
CA LYS A 81 -12.54 32.16 1.80
C LYS A 81 -11.21 32.18 2.55
N GLY A 82 -10.23 32.88 2.01
CA GLY A 82 -8.87 32.98 2.52
C GLY A 82 -7.88 32.01 1.90
N GLU A 83 -8.33 31.01 1.12
CA GLU A 83 -7.45 30.08 0.40
C GLU A 83 -6.58 30.82 -0.61
N ILE A 84 -5.30 30.46 -0.71
CA ILE A 84 -4.38 30.98 -1.72
C ILE A 84 -4.17 29.86 -2.75
N LEU A 85 -4.42 30.16 -4.01
CA LEU A 85 -4.25 29.24 -5.13
C LEU A 85 -3.12 29.73 -6.03
N GLU A 86 -2.28 28.81 -6.46
CA GLU A 86 -1.34 29.05 -7.54
C GLU A 86 -2.05 28.84 -8.88
N ALA A 87 -1.89 29.79 -9.80
CA ALA A 87 -2.52 29.76 -11.10
C ALA A 87 -1.57 30.34 -12.16
N VAL A 88 -1.78 29.92 -13.40
CA VAL A 88 -1.12 30.50 -14.58
C VAL A 88 -2.17 31.30 -15.35
N VAL A 89 -1.80 32.52 -15.74
CA VAL A 89 -2.71 33.42 -16.45
C VAL A 89 -2.83 32.99 -17.92
N THR A 90 -3.99 32.50 -18.34
CA THR A 90 -4.20 32.09 -19.74
C THR A 90 -4.65 33.22 -20.65
N MET A 91 -5.29 34.23 -20.07
CA MET A 91 -5.85 35.38 -20.76
C MET A 91 -5.95 36.54 -19.77
N VAL A 92 -5.59 37.73 -20.22
CA VAL A 92 -5.73 38.95 -19.43
C VAL A 92 -6.83 39.78 -20.06
N ASN A 93 -8.04 39.72 -19.50
CA ASN A 93 -9.13 40.58 -19.95
C ASN A 93 -9.23 41.77 -18.99
N LYS A 94 -9.08 42.99 -19.52
CA LYS A 94 -9.74 44.14 -18.87
C LYS A 94 -11.23 43.91 -19.10
N LEU A 95 -12.06 44.06 -18.06
CA LEU A 95 -13.49 44.25 -18.28
C LEU A 95 -13.64 45.51 -19.13
N ILE A 96 -13.76 45.34 -20.45
CA ILE A 96 -14.03 46.43 -21.39
C ILE A 96 -15.56 46.61 -21.35
N PRO A 97 -16.07 47.79 -20.99
CA PRO A 97 -17.49 48.10 -21.13
C PRO A 97 -17.93 47.88 -22.60
N ASP A 98 -19.18 47.47 -22.82
CA ASP A 98 -19.64 46.95 -24.13
C ASP A 98 -19.56 47.96 -25.31
N ASP A 99 -19.15 49.21 -25.06
CA ASP A 99 -19.03 50.30 -26.02
C ASP A 99 -17.60 50.57 -26.54
N MET A 100 -16.59 49.76 -26.17
CA MET A 100 -15.22 49.88 -26.69
C MET A 100 -14.77 48.65 -27.50
N GLU A 101 -14.43 48.87 -28.78
CA GLU A 101 -13.76 47.86 -29.62
C GLU A 101 -12.23 48.02 -29.57
N PHE A 102 -11.51 46.89 -29.51
CA PHE A 102 -10.05 46.85 -29.47
C PHE A 102 -9.45 46.78 -30.88
N GLN A 103 -8.34 47.49 -31.12
CA GLN A 103 -7.55 47.31 -32.34
C GLN A 103 -6.77 45.98 -32.27
N SER A 104 -6.94 45.11 -33.25
CA SER A 104 -6.31 43.80 -33.31
C SER A 104 -4.78 43.93 -33.36
N GLY A 105 -4.07 43.55 -32.29
CA GLY A 105 -2.61 43.43 -32.31
C GLY A 105 -1.90 43.52 -30.96
N ASP A 106 -2.44 44.28 -30.00
CA ASP A 106 -1.79 44.45 -28.70
C ASP A 106 -2.34 43.48 -27.65
N MET A 107 -1.46 42.65 -27.07
CA MET A 107 -1.81 41.79 -25.95
C MET A 107 -2.11 42.65 -24.71
N PRO A 108 -3.36 42.65 -24.17
CA PRO A 108 -3.65 43.38 -22.95
C PRO A 108 -2.85 42.83 -21.77
N ASN A 109 -2.28 43.72 -20.98
CA ASN A 109 -1.62 43.41 -19.71
C ASN A 109 -2.37 44.11 -18.56
N TYR A 110 -2.33 43.50 -17.37
CA TYR A 110 -2.94 44.04 -16.16
C TYR A 110 -1.85 44.32 -15.16
N THR A 111 -1.86 45.49 -14.52
CA THR A 111 -0.91 45.79 -13.44
C THR A 111 -1.65 45.67 -12.11
N THR A 112 -0.99 45.11 -11.10
CA THR A 112 -1.51 45.07 -9.73
C THR A 112 -1.90 46.48 -9.25
N SER A 113 -2.78 46.57 -8.26
CA SER A 113 -3.32 47.85 -7.76
C SER A 113 -2.25 48.84 -7.29
N ASP A 114 -1.11 48.33 -6.83
CA ASP A 114 0.08 49.08 -6.41
C ASP A 114 1.10 49.32 -7.56
N ARG A 115 0.76 48.90 -8.78
CA ARG A 115 1.60 48.93 -9.99
C ARG A 115 2.92 48.17 -9.90
N SER A 116 3.10 47.31 -8.90
CA SER A 116 4.37 46.62 -8.65
C SER A 116 4.62 45.45 -9.61
N VAL A 117 3.56 44.80 -10.10
CA VAL A 117 3.66 43.60 -10.94
C VAL A 117 2.80 43.74 -12.18
N LYS A 118 3.40 43.49 -13.34
CA LYS A 118 2.71 43.36 -14.63
C LYS A 118 2.32 41.90 -14.83
N ILE A 119 1.03 41.66 -14.98
CA ILE A 119 0.42 40.35 -15.22
C ILE A 119 0.12 40.24 -16.71
N GLU A 120 0.75 39.25 -17.33
CA GLU A 120 0.63 38.92 -18.75
C GLU A 120 0.15 37.47 -18.90
N LYS A 121 -0.18 37.06 -20.13
CA LYS A 121 -0.39 35.64 -20.43
C LYS A 121 0.84 34.84 -20.01
N GLU A 122 0.64 33.65 -19.47
CA GLU A 122 1.64 32.73 -18.89
C GLU A 122 2.27 33.19 -17.57
N SER A 123 1.89 34.36 -17.04
CA SER A 123 2.35 34.78 -15.70
C SER A 123 1.86 33.82 -14.62
N GLU A 124 2.76 33.35 -13.77
CA GLU A 124 2.43 32.63 -12.55
C GLU A 124 1.96 33.61 -11.48
N VAL A 125 0.77 33.38 -10.93
CA VAL A 125 0.11 34.26 -9.95
C VAL A 125 -0.40 33.49 -8.75
N ARG A 126 -0.41 34.14 -7.59
CA ARG A 126 -1.05 33.62 -6.37
C ARG A 126 -2.35 34.35 -6.13
N LEU A 127 -3.46 33.64 -6.26
CA LEU A 127 -4.82 34.16 -6.10
C LEU A 127 -5.32 33.88 -4.69
N LYS A 128 -5.61 34.93 -3.92
CA LYS A 128 -6.30 34.80 -2.63
C LYS A 128 -7.81 34.86 -2.83
N ILE A 129 -8.52 33.83 -2.42
CA ILE A 129 -9.99 33.76 -2.49
C ILE A 129 -10.59 34.69 -1.44
N ILE A 130 -11.13 35.83 -1.86
CA ILE A 130 -11.70 36.84 -0.95
C ILE A 130 -13.17 36.58 -0.58
N GLY A 131 -13.86 35.69 -1.29
CA GLY A 131 -15.22 35.26 -0.99
C GLY A 131 -15.79 34.34 -2.08
N THR A 132 -16.83 33.58 -1.74
CA THR A 132 -17.61 32.75 -2.67
C THR A 132 -19.01 33.36 -2.79
N ARG A 133 -19.35 33.99 -3.94
CA ARG A 133 -20.74 34.43 -4.19
C ARG A 133 -21.59 33.20 -4.46
N VAL A 134 -22.49 32.87 -3.53
CA VAL A 134 -23.48 31.80 -3.68
C VAL A 134 -24.77 32.43 -4.20
N ASP A 135 -24.84 32.68 -5.50
CA ASP A 135 -26.11 32.83 -6.22
C ASP A 135 -25.96 32.23 -7.62
N ALA A 136 -26.79 31.22 -7.90
CA ALA A 136 -26.69 30.36 -9.08
C ALA A 136 -26.93 31.08 -10.43
N THR A 137 -27.29 32.36 -10.39
CA THR A 137 -27.58 33.20 -11.56
C THR A 137 -26.52 34.27 -11.84
N GLU A 138 -25.64 34.60 -10.89
CA GLU A 138 -24.58 35.62 -11.04
C GLU A 138 -23.19 35.06 -11.32
N ILE A 139 -23.08 33.75 -11.57
CA ILE A 139 -21.91 33.17 -12.27
C ILE A 139 -22.02 33.57 -13.76
N VAL A 140 -22.12 34.86 -14.08
CA VAL A 140 -21.96 35.40 -15.45
C VAL A 140 -20.56 36.03 -15.56
N GLY A 141 -20.10 36.71 -14.51
CA GLY A 141 -18.69 37.15 -14.39
C GLY A 141 -17.74 35.97 -14.17
N ALA A 142 -18.14 35.00 -13.34
CA ALA A 142 -17.42 33.74 -13.19
C ALA A 142 -17.71 32.75 -14.34
N LYS A 143 -18.81 32.87 -15.10
CA LYS A 143 -18.91 32.18 -16.41
C LYS A 143 -18.05 32.84 -17.47
N ARG A 144 -17.62 34.09 -17.36
CA ARG A 144 -16.66 34.67 -18.33
C ARG A 144 -15.21 34.42 -17.92
N CYS A 145 -14.87 34.54 -16.63
CA CYS A 145 -13.56 34.11 -16.11
C CYS A 145 -13.38 32.57 -16.09
N LEU A 146 -14.48 31.80 -16.03
CA LEU A 146 -14.47 30.33 -15.99
C LEU A 146 -15.28 29.68 -17.14
N ALA A 147 -15.78 30.39 -18.16
CA ALA A 147 -16.02 29.77 -19.49
C ALA A 147 -14.70 29.43 -20.14
N GLY A 148 -13.66 30.20 -19.75
CA GLY A 148 -12.30 29.70 -19.65
C GLY A 148 -12.28 28.25 -19.21
N TYR A 149 -12.87 27.80 -18.09
CA TYR A 149 -12.74 26.40 -17.60
C TYR A 149 -13.23 25.29 -18.56
N HIS A 150 -14.10 25.59 -19.52
CA HIS A 150 -14.50 24.65 -20.58
C HIS A 150 -13.63 24.76 -21.85
N GLU A 151 -13.00 25.92 -22.08
CA GLU A 151 -11.95 26.15 -23.09
C GLU A 151 -10.51 26.08 -22.49
N MET A 152 -10.39 25.76 -21.19
CA MET A 152 -9.18 25.88 -20.38
C MET A 152 -8.50 24.55 -20.39
N ASN A 153 -7.56 24.56 -21.30
CA ASN A 153 -6.18 24.23 -21.07
C ASN A 153 -5.53 24.71 -19.73
N CYS A 154 -6.23 24.78 -18.59
CA CYS A 154 -5.69 25.26 -17.30
C CYS A 154 -6.39 24.63 -16.09
N ILE A 155 -6.21 23.32 -15.96
CA ILE A 155 -6.41 22.60 -14.70
C ILE A 155 -5.14 22.83 -13.86
N PRO A 156 -5.22 23.41 -12.63
CA PRO A 156 -4.04 23.56 -11.79
C PRO A 156 -3.34 22.21 -11.60
N TRP A 157 -2.01 22.17 -11.69
CA TRP A 157 -1.24 20.92 -11.75
C TRP A 157 -1.52 19.96 -10.57
N PHE A 158 -1.84 20.47 -9.39
CA PHE A 158 -2.19 19.66 -8.23
C PHE A 158 -3.55 18.93 -8.37
N THR A 159 -4.46 19.46 -9.19
CA THR A 159 -5.78 18.86 -9.45
C THR A 159 -5.68 17.47 -10.05
N TYR A 160 -4.73 17.25 -10.98
CA TYR A 160 -4.52 15.93 -11.58
C TYR A 160 -4.17 14.88 -10.52
N THR A 161 -3.38 15.24 -9.52
CA THR A 161 -3.02 14.33 -8.42
C THR A 161 -4.26 13.88 -7.64
N TYR A 162 -5.20 14.80 -7.35
CA TYR A 162 -6.43 14.46 -6.63
C TYR A 162 -7.39 13.64 -7.47
N VAL A 163 -7.55 13.97 -8.76
CA VAL A 163 -8.37 13.21 -9.68
C VAL A 163 -7.83 11.78 -9.80
N LEU A 164 -6.53 11.62 -10.09
CA LEU A 164 -5.89 10.31 -10.20
C LEU A 164 -6.03 9.49 -8.91
N LYS A 165 -5.81 10.09 -7.73
CA LYS A 165 -6.01 9.41 -6.43
C LYS A 165 -7.46 8.97 -6.19
N ALA A 166 -8.43 9.80 -6.54
CA ALA A 166 -9.84 9.43 -6.43
C ALA A 166 -10.21 8.31 -7.40
N CYS A 167 -9.63 8.33 -8.60
CA CYS A 167 -9.83 7.29 -9.60
C CYS A 167 -9.23 5.94 -9.12
N VAL A 168 -8.08 5.94 -8.41
CA VAL A 168 -7.47 4.75 -7.77
C VAL A 168 -8.34 4.09 -6.68
N GLY A 169 -9.28 4.82 -6.08
CA GLY A 169 -10.22 4.28 -5.09
C GLY A 169 -11.40 3.51 -5.67
N SER A 170 -11.57 3.48 -7.00
CA SER A 170 -12.68 2.81 -7.70
C SER A 170 -12.25 1.43 -8.20
N GLU A 171 -13.04 0.39 -7.92
CA GLU A 171 -12.76 -1.02 -8.28
C GLU A 171 -12.88 -1.35 -9.78
N THR A 172 -13.18 -0.37 -10.65
CA THR A 172 -13.47 -0.63 -12.07
C THR A 172 -12.20 -0.58 -12.93
N LEU A 173 -11.59 -1.74 -13.21
CA LEU A 173 -10.25 -1.86 -13.79
C LEU A 173 -10.04 -1.24 -15.19
N GLY A 174 -11.00 -1.33 -16.12
CA GLY A 174 -10.82 -0.85 -17.50
C GLY A 174 -11.00 0.66 -17.67
N TRP A 175 -11.95 1.24 -16.93
CA TRP A 175 -12.30 2.66 -16.99
C TRP A 175 -11.17 3.56 -16.45
N LEU A 176 -10.48 3.09 -15.41
CA LEU A 176 -9.43 3.83 -14.74
C LEU A 176 -8.18 4.04 -15.61
N LEU A 177 -7.81 3.03 -16.41
CA LEU A 177 -6.67 3.12 -17.31
C LEU A 177 -6.89 4.12 -18.44
N LEU A 178 -8.12 4.18 -18.99
CA LEU A 178 -8.46 5.15 -20.04
C LEU A 178 -8.37 6.59 -19.52
N ARG A 179 -8.94 6.85 -18.34
CA ARG A 179 -8.85 8.17 -17.69
C ARG A 179 -7.42 8.55 -17.32
N GLY A 180 -6.61 7.61 -16.84
CA GLY A 180 -5.19 7.85 -16.59
C GLY A 180 -4.44 8.34 -17.84
N LYS A 181 -4.72 7.74 -19.01
CA LYS A 181 -4.13 8.15 -20.29
C LYS A 181 -4.61 9.51 -20.76
N GLU A 182 -5.91 9.81 -20.62
CA GLU A 182 -6.47 11.12 -20.95
C GLU A 182 -5.85 12.23 -20.08
N ILE A 183 -5.72 11.97 -18.77
CA ILE A 183 -5.09 12.89 -17.83
C ILE A 183 -3.62 13.09 -18.17
N GLN A 184 -2.87 12.02 -18.48
CA GLN A 184 -1.48 12.14 -18.90
C GLN A 184 -1.36 12.96 -20.20
N ALA A 185 -2.18 12.68 -21.22
CA ALA A 185 -2.16 13.42 -22.47
C ALA A 185 -2.45 14.91 -22.24
N HIS A 186 -3.41 15.21 -21.37
CA HIS A 186 -3.69 16.58 -20.96
C HIS A 186 -2.52 17.19 -20.18
N MET A 187 -1.87 16.48 -19.26
CA MET A 187 -0.69 17.00 -18.56
C MET A 187 0.46 17.34 -19.54
N LEU A 188 0.72 16.49 -20.53
CA LEU A 188 1.74 16.70 -21.57
C LEU A 188 1.43 17.92 -22.45
N GLN A 189 0.17 18.14 -22.82
CA GLN A 189 -0.22 19.30 -23.62
C GLN A 189 0.00 20.65 -22.89
N HIS A 190 0.11 20.62 -21.57
CA HIS A 190 0.18 21.81 -20.72
C HIS A 190 1.53 22.01 -20.04
N GLY A 191 2.55 21.23 -20.39
CA GLY A 191 3.89 21.37 -19.81
C GLY A 191 4.01 20.86 -18.37
N TYR A 192 3.11 19.97 -17.93
CA TYR A 192 3.08 19.46 -16.55
C TYR A 192 3.81 18.11 -16.37
N GLU A 193 4.57 17.66 -17.36
CA GLU A 193 5.41 16.45 -17.33
C GLU A 193 6.51 16.50 -16.26
N ALA A 194 6.97 17.68 -15.87
CA ALA A 194 8.01 17.83 -14.85
C ALA A 194 7.46 17.82 -13.41
N HIS A 195 6.13 17.91 -13.21
CA HIS A 195 5.55 18.02 -11.88
C HIS A 195 5.51 16.68 -11.12
N VAL A 196 6.45 16.54 -10.18
CA VAL A 196 6.71 15.32 -9.39
C VAL A 196 5.46 14.67 -8.78
N LEU A 197 4.53 15.41 -8.19
CA LEU A 197 3.35 14.78 -7.54
C LEU A 197 2.39 14.17 -8.56
N GLY A 198 2.18 14.85 -9.69
CA GLY A 198 1.31 14.38 -10.75
C GLY A 198 1.87 13.13 -11.41
N THR A 199 3.15 13.17 -11.79
CA THR A 199 3.83 12.02 -12.40
C THR A 199 4.00 10.85 -11.43
N THR A 200 4.31 11.09 -10.15
CA THR A 200 4.33 10.03 -9.12
C THR A 200 2.99 9.30 -9.02
N THR A 201 1.90 10.05 -9.08
CA THR A 201 0.55 9.45 -9.01
C THR A 201 0.19 8.70 -10.29
N LEU A 202 0.60 9.19 -11.46
CA LEU A 202 0.47 8.46 -12.73
C LEU A 202 1.27 7.15 -12.73
N VAL A 203 2.50 7.16 -12.19
CA VAL A 203 3.30 5.93 -12.02
C VAL A 203 2.58 4.93 -11.13
N ASP A 204 2.03 5.34 -9.97
CA ASP A 204 1.25 4.46 -9.09
C ASP A 204 0.00 3.89 -9.80
N VAL A 205 -0.72 4.73 -10.56
CA VAL A 205 -1.88 4.28 -11.36
C VAL A 205 -1.45 3.19 -12.34
N TYR A 206 -0.50 3.48 -13.23
CA TYR A 206 -0.06 2.50 -14.24
C TYR A 206 0.55 1.24 -13.61
N ALA A 207 1.28 1.38 -12.50
CA ALA A 207 1.86 0.27 -11.76
C ALA A 207 0.79 -0.68 -11.19
N ARG A 208 -0.30 -0.14 -10.61
CA ARG A 208 -1.41 -0.95 -10.11
C ARG A 208 -2.12 -1.75 -11.21
N PHE A 209 -2.11 -1.25 -12.44
CA PHE A 209 -2.64 -1.94 -13.61
C PHE A 209 -1.66 -2.90 -14.29
N GLY A 210 -0.43 -3.03 -13.77
CA GLY A 210 0.61 -3.81 -14.43
C GLY A 210 0.98 -3.26 -15.81
N CYS A 211 0.65 -2.01 -16.11
CA CYS A 211 0.98 -1.33 -17.36
C CYS A 211 2.44 -0.84 -17.32
N VAL A 212 3.38 -1.79 -17.25
CA VAL A 212 4.81 -1.55 -17.02
C VAL A 212 5.38 -0.50 -17.98
N TRP A 213 5.04 -0.60 -19.27
CA TRP A 213 5.52 0.33 -20.29
C TRP A 213 5.15 1.79 -19.97
N TYR A 214 3.86 2.07 -19.76
CA TYR A 214 3.38 3.41 -19.43
C TYR A 214 3.94 3.92 -18.10
N ALA A 215 4.00 3.06 -17.09
CA ALA A 215 4.62 3.39 -15.81
C ALA A 215 6.10 3.80 -15.98
N SER A 216 6.87 3.02 -16.76
CA SER A 216 8.28 3.30 -17.03
C SER A 216 8.49 4.58 -17.83
N CYS A 217 7.65 4.87 -18.84
CA CYS A 217 7.75 6.11 -19.61
C CYS A 217 7.60 7.33 -18.70
N VAL A 218 6.51 7.39 -17.92
CA VAL A 218 6.26 8.50 -16.99
C VAL A 218 7.35 8.60 -15.93
N PHE A 219 7.80 7.46 -15.40
CA PHE A 219 8.86 7.41 -14.41
C PHE A 219 10.18 7.98 -14.96
N ASN A 220 10.59 7.57 -16.17
CA ASN A 220 11.82 8.03 -16.80
C ASN A 220 11.77 9.51 -17.18
N GLU A 221 10.64 9.99 -17.68
CA GLU A 221 10.41 11.40 -18.02
C GLU A 221 10.34 12.31 -16.78
N THR A 222 10.11 11.77 -15.58
CA THR A 222 10.07 12.56 -14.35
C THR A 222 11.48 13.02 -13.95
N PRO A 223 11.77 14.34 -13.93
CA PRO A 223 13.12 14.86 -13.69
C PRO A 223 13.59 14.65 -12.25
N VAL A 224 12.67 14.80 -11.28
CA VAL A 224 12.95 14.57 -9.86
C VAL A 224 12.03 13.48 -9.33
N LYS A 225 12.60 12.33 -9.00
CA LYS A 225 11.88 11.18 -8.44
C LYS A 225 11.92 11.23 -6.92
N ASN A 226 10.83 10.82 -6.29
CA ASN A 226 10.72 10.70 -4.83
C ASN A 226 10.61 9.22 -4.42
N VAL A 227 10.73 8.94 -3.11
CA VAL A 227 10.67 7.56 -2.60
C VAL A 227 9.41 6.83 -3.09
N VAL A 228 8.26 7.52 -3.18
CA VAL A 228 6.98 6.92 -3.60
C VAL A 228 7.01 6.46 -5.06
N SER A 229 7.55 7.28 -5.99
CA SER A 229 7.67 6.92 -7.41
C SER A 229 8.66 5.76 -7.61
N TRP A 230 9.79 5.77 -6.90
CA TRP A 230 10.72 4.64 -6.87
C TRP A 230 10.06 3.35 -6.35
N SER A 231 9.42 3.42 -5.17
CA SER A 231 8.72 2.27 -4.58
C SER A 231 7.64 1.72 -5.51
N ALA A 232 6.85 2.58 -6.15
CA ALA A 232 5.77 2.18 -7.04
C ALA A 232 6.30 1.44 -8.29
N MET A 233 7.39 1.95 -8.88
CA MET A 233 7.98 1.34 -10.07
C MET A 233 8.69 0.01 -9.74
N ILE A 234 9.44 -0.07 -8.65
CA ILE A 234 10.06 -1.32 -8.17
C ILE A 234 8.98 -2.37 -7.86
N ALA A 235 7.88 -1.97 -7.20
CA ALA A 235 6.74 -2.84 -6.96
C ALA A 235 6.05 -3.31 -8.25
N CYS A 236 5.94 -2.43 -9.25
CA CYS A 236 5.40 -2.77 -10.56
C CYS A 236 6.21 -3.90 -11.22
N TYR A 237 7.52 -3.73 -11.30
CA TYR A 237 8.41 -4.75 -11.87
C TYR A 237 8.36 -6.07 -11.09
N ALA A 238 8.43 -6.02 -9.76
CA ALA A 238 8.37 -7.21 -8.91
C ALA A 238 7.05 -7.99 -9.08
N LYS A 239 5.90 -7.30 -9.19
CA LYS A 239 4.58 -7.92 -9.34
C LYS A 239 4.32 -8.48 -10.75
N THR A 240 4.94 -7.90 -11.77
CA THR A 240 4.72 -8.29 -13.18
C THR A 240 5.70 -9.36 -13.67
N GLY A 241 6.50 -9.94 -12.76
CA GLY A 241 7.46 -11.00 -13.07
C GLY A 241 8.80 -10.50 -13.62
N LYS A 242 9.02 -9.18 -13.62
CA LYS A 242 10.24 -8.50 -14.08
C LYS A 242 11.21 -8.28 -12.92
N ALA A 243 11.61 -9.39 -12.30
CA ALA A 243 12.34 -9.35 -11.03
C ALA A 243 13.75 -8.74 -11.18
N PHE A 244 14.41 -8.91 -12.34
CA PHE A 244 15.69 -8.28 -12.62
C PHE A 244 15.59 -6.76 -12.69
N GLU A 245 14.64 -6.26 -13.48
CA GLU A 245 14.43 -4.82 -13.65
C GLU A 245 14.02 -4.16 -12.33
N ALA A 246 13.30 -4.87 -11.45
CA ALA A 246 12.99 -4.39 -10.11
C ALA A 246 14.25 -4.18 -9.26
N LEU A 247 15.21 -5.10 -9.36
CA LEU A 247 16.46 -5.06 -8.60
C LEU A 247 17.47 -4.05 -9.16
N GLU A 248 17.59 -3.97 -10.48
CA GLU A 248 18.40 -2.93 -11.16
C GLU A 248 17.91 -1.54 -10.78
N LEU A 249 16.60 -1.31 -10.83
CA LEU A 249 16.00 -0.03 -10.47
C LEU A 249 16.19 0.30 -8.98
N PHE A 250 16.19 -0.72 -8.11
CA PHE A 250 16.53 -0.53 -6.71
C PHE A 250 18.01 -0.16 -6.52
N CYS A 251 18.93 -0.77 -7.25
CA CYS A 251 20.34 -0.37 -7.25
C CYS A 251 20.51 1.08 -7.74
N GLU A 252 19.80 1.47 -8.79
CA GLU A 252 19.79 2.85 -9.28
C GLU A 252 19.28 3.83 -8.22
N MET A 253 18.16 3.51 -7.56
CA MET A 253 17.65 4.27 -6.41
C MET A 253 18.75 4.44 -5.36
N MET A 254 19.42 3.35 -4.98
CA MET A 254 20.46 3.37 -3.97
C MET A 254 21.69 4.20 -4.37
N MET A 255 22.03 4.32 -5.65
CA MET A 255 23.21 5.07 -6.11
C MET A 255 23.04 6.60 -6.07
N LEU A 256 21.83 7.13 -5.86
CA LEU A 256 21.55 8.57 -5.99
C LEU A 256 21.91 9.40 -4.75
N GLU A 257 22.24 8.80 -3.60
CA GLU A 257 22.69 9.48 -2.36
C GLU A 257 21.83 10.68 -1.89
N THR A 258 20.52 10.71 -2.21
CA THR A 258 19.60 11.78 -1.78
C THR A 258 18.59 11.31 -0.74
N LEU A 259 18.04 12.24 0.06
CA LEU A 259 16.96 11.92 1.01
C LEU A 259 15.71 11.32 0.31
N ALA A 260 15.49 11.71 -0.96
CA ALA A 260 14.42 11.19 -1.82
C ALA A 260 14.66 9.74 -2.31
N SER A 261 15.84 9.18 -2.04
CA SER A 261 16.29 7.85 -2.47
C SER A 261 16.46 6.84 -1.33
N VAL A 262 16.03 7.19 -0.10
CA VAL A 262 16.05 6.26 1.04
C VAL A 262 14.90 5.23 0.89
N PRO A 263 15.20 3.92 0.82
CA PRO A 263 14.15 2.89 0.71
C PRO A 263 13.24 2.88 1.93
N ASN A 264 11.93 2.78 1.69
CA ASN A 264 10.94 2.57 2.74
C ASN A 264 10.54 1.08 2.83
N SER A 265 9.64 0.76 3.75
CA SER A 265 9.12 -0.61 3.93
C SER A 265 8.49 -1.21 2.66
N VAL A 266 7.84 -0.39 1.83
CA VAL A 266 7.23 -0.81 0.56
C VAL A 266 8.29 -1.16 -0.48
N THR A 267 9.35 -0.35 -0.59
CA THR A 267 10.52 -0.65 -1.44
C THR A 267 11.15 -1.96 -1.01
N MET A 268 11.45 -2.12 0.28
CA MET A 268 12.10 -3.32 0.80
C MET A 268 11.24 -4.57 0.58
N PHE A 269 9.93 -4.50 0.81
CA PHE A 269 9.04 -5.62 0.52
C PHE A 269 9.06 -6.02 -0.96
N SER A 270 9.05 -5.05 -1.87
CA SER A 270 9.04 -5.29 -3.31
C SER A 270 10.35 -5.90 -3.81
N VAL A 271 11.48 -5.43 -3.26
CA VAL A 271 12.81 -6.01 -3.51
C VAL A 271 12.89 -7.45 -3.00
N LEU A 272 12.35 -7.73 -1.81
CA LEU A 272 12.27 -9.10 -1.28
C LEU A 272 11.45 -9.99 -2.20
N GLN A 273 10.29 -9.50 -2.68
CA GLN A 273 9.46 -10.21 -3.64
C GLN A 273 10.24 -10.54 -4.93
N ALA A 274 10.95 -9.58 -5.51
CA ALA A 274 11.80 -9.80 -6.68
C ALA A 274 12.91 -10.84 -6.41
N CYS A 275 13.62 -10.73 -5.29
CA CYS A 275 14.63 -11.70 -4.86
C CYS A 275 14.08 -13.12 -4.69
N THR A 276 12.85 -13.27 -4.18
CA THR A 276 12.21 -14.59 -4.06
C THR A 276 11.86 -15.18 -5.41
N ALA A 277 11.40 -14.36 -6.36
CA ALA A 277 11.10 -14.80 -7.72
C ALA A 277 12.36 -15.31 -8.44
N LEU A 278 13.49 -14.60 -8.35
CA LEU A 278 14.75 -15.03 -8.95
C LEU A 278 15.34 -16.28 -8.28
N ALA A 279 15.20 -16.40 -6.96
CA ALA A 279 15.64 -17.58 -6.23
C ALA A 279 14.85 -18.84 -6.59
N ALA A 280 13.56 -18.70 -6.90
CA ALA A 280 12.74 -19.79 -7.40
C ALA A 280 13.14 -20.26 -8.81
N LEU A 281 13.88 -19.43 -9.55
CA LEU A 281 14.40 -19.73 -10.89
C LEU A 281 15.85 -20.24 -10.87
N GLU A 282 16.44 -20.49 -9.69
CA GLU A 282 17.86 -20.87 -9.52
C GLU A 282 18.84 -19.92 -10.22
N GLN A 283 18.48 -18.64 -10.35
CA GLN A 283 19.33 -17.64 -10.99
C GLN A 283 20.29 -17.00 -9.98
N ASP A 284 21.60 -17.22 -10.18
CA ASP A 284 22.71 -16.68 -9.37
C ASP A 284 22.79 -15.13 -9.38
N GLU A 285 22.05 -14.45 -10.24
CA GLU A 285 22.10 -12.99 -10.37
C GLU A 285 21.50 -12.22 -9.19
N ALA A 286 20.62 -12.84 -8.37
CA ALA A 286 20.20 -12.23 -7.11
C ALA A 286 21.39 -12.03 -6.14
N ALA A 287 22.45 -12.84 -6.27
CA ALA A 287 23.71 -12.66 -5.55
C ALA A 287 24.55 -11.53 -6.15
N ARG A 288 24.56 -11.37 -7.49
CA ARG A 288 25.29 -10.30 -8.17
C ARG A 288 24.75 -8.89 -7.85
N VAL A 289 23.43 -8.74 -7.77
CA VAL A 289 22.80 -7.47 -7.35
C VAL A 289 23.19 -7.09 -5.92
N THR A 290 23.36 -8.08 -5.03
CA THR A 290 23.88 -7.82 -3.67
C THR A 290 25.40 -7.61 -3.64
N GLU A 291 26.13 -8.11 -4.63
CA GLU A 291 27.57 -7.88 -4.82
C GLU A 291 27.88 -6.47 -5.35
N ASP A 292 27.06 -5.93 -6.25
CA ASP A 292 27.26 -4.62 -6.90
C ASP A 292 26.64 -3.42 -6.14
N MET A 293 26.08 -3.64 -4.94
CA MET A 293 25.63 -2.55 -4.08
C MET A 293 26.82 -1.70 -3.60
N ARG A 294 27.03 -0.55 -4.26
CA ARG A 294 28.10 0.41 -3.94
C ARG A 294 27.85 1.25 -2.68
N ILE A 295 26.61 1.27 -2.17
CA ILE A 295 26.28 1.86 -0.87
C ILE A 295 26.02 0.76 0.14
N GLU A 296 26.75 0.79 1.25
CA GLU A 296 26.63 -0.17 2.34
C GLU A 296 25.19 -0.17 2.90
N PRO A 297 24.43 -1.26 2.77
CA PRO A 297 23.07 -1.31 3.29
C PRO A 297 23.09 -1.14 4.82
N GLY A 298 22.14 -0.35 5.34
CA GLY A 298 21.95 -0.19 6.79
C GLY A 298 21.48 -1.50 7.46
N LYS A 299 21.59 -1.56 8.78
CA LYS A 299 21.22 -2.74 9.60
C LYS A 299 19.82 -3.31 9.30
N ASP A 300 18.84 -2.46 9.01
CA ASP A 300 17.46 -2.88 8.72
C ASP A 300 17.34 -3.62 7.36
N ALA A 301 18.16 -3.22 6.38
CA ALA A 301 18.20 -3.87 5.08
C ALA A 301 18.87 -5.25 5.17
N TRP A 302 19.98 -5.36 5.92
CA TRP A 302 20.63 -6.64 6.17
C TRP A 302 19.78 -7.59 7.01
N GLY A 303 19.09 -7.09 8.04
CA GLY A 303 18.18 -7.88 8.87
C GLY A 303 17.01 -8.45 8.05
N SER A 304 16.48 -7.64 7.11
CA SER A 304 15.43 -8.07 6.19
C SER A 304 15.90 -9.13 5.20
N LEU A 305 17.11 -8.99 4.65
CA LEU A 305 17.73 -9.99 3.77
C LEU A 305 17.94 -11.32 4.50
N LEU A 306 18.49 -11.29 5.72
CA LEU A 306 18.71 -12.48 6.53
C LEU A 306 17.39 -13.19 6.88
N GLY A 307 16.36 -12.42 7.24
CA GLY A 307 15.02 -12.93 7.54
C GLY A 307 14.33 -13.61 6.34
N ALA A 308 14.49 -13.05 5.13
CA ALA A 308 13.93 -13.61 3.90
C ALA A 308 14.63 -14.91 3.46
N ARG A 309 15.95 -15.03 3.69
CA ARG A 309 16.73 -16.22 3.31
C ARG A 309 16.50 -17.43 4.22
N ARG A 310 15.99 -17.24 5.44
CA ARG A 310 15.43 -18.32 6.28
C ARG A 310 14.37 -19.15 5.55
N VAL A 311 13.61 -18.54 4.64
CA VAL A 311 12.56 -19.22 3.87
C VAL A 311 13.14 -20.03 2.70
N HIS A 312 14.23 -19.59 2.05
CA HIS A 312 14.73 -20.14 0.78
C HIS A 312 16.17 -20.73 0.78
N CYS A 313 16.87 -20.85 1.92
CA CYS A 313 18.09 -21.65 2.09
C CYS A 313 19.35 -21.32 1.24
N ASN A 314 19.61 -20.05 0.91
CA ASN A 314 20.90 -19.67 0.31
C ASN A 314 21.92 -19.30 1.41
N VAL A 315 22.83 -20.22 1.72
CA VAL A 315 23.78 -20.13 2.83
C VAL A 315 24.82 -19.03 2.62
N ARG A 316 25.41 -18.93 1.41
CA ARG A 316 26.51 -17.97 1.13
C ARG A 316 26.08 -16.51 1.33
N LEU A 317 24.86 -16.16 0.91
CA LEU A 317 24.34 -14.81 1.10
C LEU A 317 23.94 -14.53 2.55
N ALA A 318 23.44 -15.53 3.26
CA ALA A 318 23.13 -15.41 4.68
C ALA A 318 24.40 -15.16 5.50
N GLU A 319 25.49 -15.88 5.21
CA GLU A 319 26.81 -15.67 5.81
C GLU A 319 27.30 -14.24 5.65
N ARG A 320 27.20 -13.70 4.43
CA ARG A 320 27.61 -12.31 4.14
C ARG A 320 26.75 -11.29 4.89
N ALA A 321 25.43 -11.46 4.85
CA ALA A 321 24.51 -10.58 5.57
C ALA A 321 24.76 -10.61 7.08
N SER A 322 24.96 -11.80 7.65
CA SER A 322 25.24 -11.97 9.06
C SER A 322 26.60 -11.39 9.46
N LYS A 323 27.65 -11.55 8.65
CA LYS A 323 28.95 -10.92 8.92
C LYS A 323 28.80 -9.40 9.09
N ARG A 324 28.06 -8.75 8.19
CA ARG A 324 27.82 -7.31 8.30
C ARG A 324 26.92 -6.94 9.47
N LEU A 325 25.89 -7.73 9.75
CA LEU A 325 25.03 -7.52 10.92
C LEU A 325 25.78 -7.69 12.25
N PHE A 326 26.79 -8.55 12.31
CA PHE A 326 27.62 -8.68 13.51
C PHE A 326 28.53 -7.47 13.71
N GLU A 327 28.95 -6.81 12.64
CA GLU A 327 29.70 -5.54 12.72
C GLU A 327 28.78 -4.38 13.13
N LEU A 328 27.56 -4.29 12.57
CA LEU A 328 26.62 -3.20 12.81
C LEU A 328 25.83 -3.32 14.12
N GLU A 329 25.50 -4.55 14.52
CA GLU A 329 24.70 -4.87 15.69
C GLU A 329 25.27 -6.08 16.46
N PRO A 330 26.50 -5.97 17.01
CA PRO A 330 27.22 -7.09 17.62
C PRO A 330 26.46 -7.74 18.78
N THR A 331 25.68 -6.96 19.53
CA THR A 331 24.91 -7.44 20.70
C THR A 331 23.54 -8.01 20.33
N LYS A 332 23.13 -7.96 19.06
CA LYS A 332 21.79 -8.38 18.64
C LYS A 332 21.74 -9.89 18.43
N VAL A 333 21.36 -10.59 19.50
CA VAL A 333 21.20 -12.06 19.55
C VAL A 333 20.39 -12.64 18.37
N GLY A 334 19.35 -11.92 17.91
CA GLY A 334 18.51 -12.36 16.81
C GLY A 334 19.27 -12.64 15.51
N ASN A 335 20.35 -11.91 15.23
CA ASN A 335 21.13 -12.07 14.00
C ASN A 335 21.90 -13.40 13.99
N TYR A 336 22.45 -13.79 15.16
CA TYR A 336 23.13 -15.08 15.35
C TYR A 336 22.15 -16.24 15.27
N VAL A 337 20.99 -16.11 15.93
CA VAL A 337 19.93 -17.14 15.91
C VAL A 337 19.43 -17.37 14.48
N LEU A 338 19.21 -16.31 13.69
CA LEU A 338 18.77 -16.43 12.30
C LEU A 338 19.80 -17.14 11.41
N LEU A 339 21.10 -16.86 11.59
CA LEU A 339 22.16 -17.56 10.85
C LEU A 339 22.21 -19.04 11.23
N ALA A 340 22.14 -19.35 12.52
CA ALA A 340 22.11 -20.72 13.02
C ALA A 340 20.90 -21.51 12.48
N ASP A 341 19.72 -20.88 12.41
CA ASP A 341 18.52 -21.48 11.81
C ASP A 341 18.71 -21.79 10.31
N ILE A 342 19.37 -20.90 9.56
CA ILE A 342 19.68 -21.11 8.15
C ILE A 342 20.63 -22.29 7.96
N TYR A 343 21.69 -22.37 8.76
CA TYR A 343 22.61 -23.52 8.72
C TYR A 343 21.94 -24.83 9.13
N ALA A 344 21.08 -24.81 10.15
CA ALA A 344 20.32 -25.99 10.58
C ALA A 344 19.41 -26.49 9.45
N LYS A 345 18.70 -25.58 8.77
CA LYS A 345 17.86 -25.93 7.60
C LYS A 345 18.68 -26.48 6.43
N ALA A 346 19.92 -26.01 6.25
CA ALA A 346 20.88 -26.53 5.28
C ALA A 346 21.63 -27.79 5.76
N LYS A 347 21.30 -28.33 6.94
CA LYS A 347 21.96 -29.50 7.57
C LYS A 347 23.46 -29.32 7.84
N MET A 348 23.92 -28.07 7.97
CA MET A 348 25.31 -27.72 8.24
C MET A 348 25.56 -27.61 9.75
N TRP A 349 25.54 -28.74 10.46
CA TRP A 349 25.56 -28.78 11.93
C TRP A 349 26.83 -28.23 12.56
N ASP A 350 27.97 -28.34 11.90
CA ASP A 350 29.22 -27.80 12.41
C ASP A 350 29.21 -26.26 12.38
N GLU A 351 28.57 -25.65 11.39
CA GLU A 351 28.34 -24.21 11.36
C GLU A 351 27.39 -23.76 12.47
N VAL A 352 26.33 -24.52 12.74
CA VAL A 352 25.42 -24.24 13.86
C VAL A 352 26.19 -24.21 15.18
N LYS A 353 27.10 -25.18 15.40
CA LYS A 353 27.96 -25.21 16.59
C LYS A 353 28.89 -23.99 16.63
N ARG A 354 29.48 -23.59 15.51
CA ARG A 354 30.34 -22.38 15.42
C ARG A 354 29.59 -21.11 15.80
N VAL A 355 28.38 -20.92 15.28
CA VAL A 355 27.56 -19.73 15.60
C VAL A 355 27.12 -19.72 17.06
N LYS A 356 26.76 -20.88 17.63
CA LYS A 356 26.44 -21.00 19.06
C LYS A 356 27.64 -20.64 19.94
N LYS A 357 28.82 -21.17 19.61
CA LYS A 357 30.06 -20.83 20.32
C LYS A 357 30.36 -19.32 20.22
N LEU A 358 30.18 -18.71 19.05
CA LEU A 358 30.37 -17.27 18.86
C LEU A 358 29.43 -16.43 19.75
N LEU A 359 28.18 -16.88 19.91
CA LEU A 359 27.18 -16.26 20.77
C LEU A 359 27.56 -16.39 22.25
N ASP A 360 28.04 -17.57 22.67
CA ASP A 360 28.53 -17.82 24.03
C ASP A 360 29.80 -17.00 24.36
N ASP A 361 30.77 -16.95 23.43
CA ASP A 361 32.02 -16.20 23.57
C ASP A 361 31.77 -14.68 23.72
N GLN A 362 30.67 -14.17 23.16
CA GLN A 362 30.23 -12.77 23.32
C GLN A 362 29.37 -12.53 24.59
N GLY A 363 29.13 -13.55 25.40
CA GLY A 363 28.28 -13.46 26.60
C GLY A 363 26.82 -13.16 26.28
N LEU A 364 26.39 -13.40 25.04
CA LEU A 364 25.04 -13.11 24.58
C LEU A 364 24.16 -14.33 24.85
N GLN A 365 22.95 -14.12 25.39
CA GLN A 365 22.01 -15.21 25.64
C GLN A 365 20.74 -15.05 24.82
N LYS A 366 20.30 -16.16 24.22
CA LYS A 366 18.98 -16.25 23.58
C LYS A 366 17.92 -16.01 24.64
N VAL A 367 17.05 -15.01 24.41
CA VAL A 367 15.84 -14.83 25.21
C VAL A 367 14.97 -16.06 25.04
N SER A 368 14.87 -16.87 26.08
CA SER A 368 13.98 -18.03 26.12
C SER A 368 12.52 -17.60 25.97
N GLY A 369 11.75 -18.36 25.19
CA GLY A 369 10.32 -18.15 25.12
C GLY A 369 9.71 -18.49 26.47
N CYS A 370 9.04 -17.52 27.09
CA CYS A 370 8.30 -17.65 28.33
C CYS A 370 6.82 -17.41 28.05
N ARG A 371 5.98 -18.27 28.63
CA ARG A 371 4.53 -18.23 28.51
C ARG A 371 3.94 -18.17 29.91
N TRP A 372 3.04 -17.22 30.12
CA TRP A 372 2.32 -17.07 31.37
C TRP A 372 0.86 -17.42 31.16
N ILE A 373 0.30 -18.18 32.10
CA ILE A 373 -1.13 -18.45 32.19
C ILE A 373 -1.60 -18.06 33.59
N GLU A 374 -2.70 -17.33 33.66
CA GLU A 374 -3.32 -16.96 34.93
C GLU A 374 -4.55 -17.83 35.16
N ILE A 375 -4.52 -18.62 36.23
CA ILE A 375 -5.63 -19.48 36.64
C ILE A 375 -5.90 -19.21 38.12
N ARG A 376 -7.16 -18.88 38.45
CA ARG A 376 -7.61 -18.63 39.84
C ARG A 376 -6.71 -17.63 40.59
N ARG A 377 -6.29 -16.55 39.92
CA ARG A 377 -5.38 -15.49 40.43
C ARG A 377 -3.96 -15.95 40.75
N LYS A 378 -3.54 -17.11 40.24
CA LYS A 378 -2.16 -17.57 40.30
C LYS A 378 -1.57 -17.59 38.89
N VAL A 379 -0.40 -16.99 38.75
CA VAL A 379 0.33 -16.96 37.48
C VAL A 379 1.31 -18.12 37.45
N TYR A 380 1.23 -18.92 36.40
CA TYR A 380 2.17 -20.00 36.11
C TYR A 380 3.01 -19.59 34.91
N SER A 381 4.33 -19.77 34.99
CA SER A 381 5.28 -19.47 33.93
C SER A 381 5.87 -20.76 33.36
N PHE A 382 5.98 -20.82 32.03
CA PHE A 382 6.58 -21.93 31.29
C PHE A 382 7.63 -21.39 30.33
N THR A 383 8.87 -21.80 30.50
CA THR A 383 10.02 -21.46 29.67
C THR A 383 10.41 -22.63 28.77
N SER A 384 10.87 -22.33 27.56
CA SER A 384 11.23 -23.33 26.53
C SER A 384 12.42 -24.24 26.87
N VAL A 385 13.04 -24.04 28.03
CA VAL A 385 14.15 -24.84 28.56
C VAL A 385 13.77 -25.19 30.00
N GLU A 386 12.90 -26.18 30.22
CA GLU A 386 12.44 -26.48 31.59
C GLU A 386 12.79 -27.87 32.08
N GLU A 387 13.33 -27.85 33.31
CA GLU A 387 13.47 -28.96 34.23
C GLU A 387 12.09 -29.58 34.51
N LEU A 388 12.05 -30.91 34.54
CA LEU A 388 10.85 -31.71 34.78
C LEU A 388 10.21 -31.32 36.12
N SER A 389 9.02 -30.75 36.07
CA SER A 389 8.13 -30.67 37.23
C SER A 389 6.98 -31.68 37.08
N PRO A 390 6.44 -32.26 38.17
CA PRO A 390 5.33 -33.22 38.10
C PRO A 390 4.07 -32.67 37.40
N GLN A 391 3.87 -31.35 37.44
CA GLN A 391 2.78 -30.66 36.75
C GLN A 391 3.00 -30.61 35.23
N ILE A 392 4.26 -30.45 34.80
CA ILE A 392 4.65 -30.46 33.38
C ILE A 392 4.48 -31.86 32.79
N GLU A 393 4.80 -32.94 33.53
CA GLU A 393 4.57 -34.32 33.09
C GLU A 393 3.08 -34.64 32.83
N LEU A 394 2.19 -34.18 33.73
CA LEU A 394 0.74 -34.32 33.56
C LEU A 394 0.24 -33.58 32.31
N VAL A 395 0.74 -32.36 32.09
CA VAL A 395 0.42 -31.57 30.89
C VAL A 395 0.91 -32.26 29.62
N HIS A 396 2.14 -32.78 29.62
CA HIS A 396 2.69 -33.51 28.46
C HIS A 396 1.89 -34.76 28.14
N THR A 397 1.54 -35.55 29.16
CA THR A 397 0.73 -36.78 28.99
C THR A 397 -0.63 -36.43 28.37
N PHE A 398 -1.32 -35.43 28.91
CA PHE A 398 -2.59 -34.95 28.40
C PHE A 398 -2.50 -34.41 26.96
N LEU A 399 -1.45 -33.63 26.65
CA LEU A 399 -1.23 -33.11 25.30
C LEU A 399 -0.94 -34.22 24.29
N LEU A 400 -0.28 -35.31 24.70
CA LEU A 400 -0.05 -36.48 23.86
C LEU A 400 -1.35 -37.22 23.55
N GLU A 401 -2.18 -37.47 24.57
CA GLU A 401 -3.50 -38.09 24.40
C GLU A 401 -4.38 -37.28 23.44
N ILE A 402 -4.50 -35.98 23.66
CA ILE A 402 -5.26 -35.09 22.79
C ILE A 402 -4.64 -35.01 21.39
N SER A 403 -3.32 -35.07 21.26
CA SER A 403 -2.67 -35.07 19.95
C SER A 403 -3.11 -36.28 19.10
N MET A 404 -3.26 -37.46 19.72
CA MET A 404 -3.75 -38.65 19.03
C MET A 404 -5.19 -38.44 18.52
N GLU A 405 -6.08 -37.94 19.36
CA GLU A 405 -7.47 -37.64 18.96
C GLU A 405 -7.56 -36.52 17.90
N MET A 406 -6.70 -35.51 18.00
CA MET A 406 -6.61 -34.44 17.01
C MET A 406 -6.18 -34.99 15.64
N LYS A 407 -5.23 -35.93 15.61
CA LYS A 407 -4.75 -36.58 14.37
C LYS A 407 -5.87 -37.36 13.68
N GLU A 408 -6.70 -38.08 14.44
CA GLU A 408 -7.89 -38.77 13.90
C GLU A 408 -8.88 -37.78 13.25
N LYS A 409 -8.94 -36.54 13.75
CA LYS A 409 -9.76 -35.45 13.20
C LYS A 409 -9.05 -34.62 12.12
N GLY A 410 -7.90 -35.10 11.61
CA GLY A 410 -7.18 -34.50 10.48
C GLY A 410 -6.13 -33.44 10.85
N PHE A 411 -5.73 -33.34 12.12
CA PHE A 411 -4.59 -32.50 12.51
C PHE A 411 -3.28 -33.13 12.02
N VAL A 412 -2.48 -32.35 11.29
CA VAL A 412 -1.14 -32.74 10.85
C VAL A 412 -0.12 -31.82 11.53
N PRO A 413 0.73 -32.35 12.44
CA PRO A 413 1.81 -31.56 13.04
C PRO A 413 2.80 -31.07 11.99
N ALA A 414 3.15 -29.80 12.01
CA ALA A 414 4.13 -29.21 11.08
C ALA A 414 5.57 -29.45 11.57
N THR A 415 6.01 -30.72 11.61
CA THR A 415 7.33 -31.14 12.13
C THR A 415 8.53 -30.48 11.42
N LYS A 416 8.33 -30.02 10.18
CA LYS A 416 9.33 -29.30 9.38
C LYS A 416 9.78 -27.97 9.98
N VAL A 417 9.02 -27.40 10.91
CA VAL A 417 9.37 -26.14 11.60
C VAL A 417 10.45 -26.37 12.66
N VAL A 418 10.58 -27.59 13.19
CA VAL A 418 11.67 -27.97 14.09
C VAL A 418 12.91 -28.24 13.25
N LEU A 419 13.78 -27.23 13.17
CA LEU A 419 14.95 -27.24 12.31
C LEU A 419 16.04 -28.21 12.76
N TYR A 420 16.07 -28.58 14.03
CA TYR A 420 17.08 -29.44 14.63
C TYR A 420 16.81 -30.93 14.35
N ASP A 421 17.89 -31.71 14.23
CA ASP A 421 17.81 -33.14 13.95
C ASP A 421 17.35 -33.91 15.18
N PHE A 422 16.06 -34.16 15.23
CA PHE A 422 15.36 -34.95 16.23
C PHE A 422 14.54 -36.02 15.50
N ARG A 423 14.20 -37.11 16.20
CA ARG A 423 13.24 -38.09 15.68
C ARG A 423 11.90 -37.40 15.46
N GLU A 424 11.11 -37.82 14.46
CA GLU A 424 9.81 -37.18 14.15
C GLU A 424 8.90 -37.12 15.38
N GLN A 425 8.88 -38.16 16.22
CA GLN A 425 8.14 -38.20 17.48
C GLN A 425 8.60 -37.14 18.49
N GLU A 426 9.91 -36.86 18.57
CA GLU A 426 10.47 -35.82 19.43
C GLU A 426 10.15 -34.42 18.89
N LYS A 427 10.16 -34.23 17.56
CA LYS A 427 9.73 -32.96 16.94
C LYS A 427 8.27 -32.64 17.23
N GLU A 428 7.40 -33.65 17.18
CA GLU A 428 5.99 -33.50 17.55
C GLU A 428 5.85 -33.11 19.03
N GLN A 429 6.60 -33.75 19.92
CA GLN A 429 6.61 -33.40 21.35
C GLN A 429 7.07 -31.97 21.60
N ILE A 430 8.10 -31.49 20.90
CA ILE A 430 8.57 -30.10 20.98
C ILE A 430 7.47 -29.13 20.53
N ILE A 431 6.78 -29.43 19.42
CA ILE A 431 5.69 -28.61 18.90
C ILE A 431 4.52 -28.54 19.90
N LEU A 432 4.14 -29.67 20.50
CA LEU A 432 3.08 -29.74 21.51
C LEU A 432 3.48 -29.04 22.81
N GLY A 433 4.73 -29.23 23.27
CA GLY A 433 5.29 -28.62 24.48
C GLY A 433 5.43 -27.10 24.40
N HIS A 434 5.34 -26.51 23.20
CA HIS A 434 5.24 -25.07 23.04
C HIS A 434 3.87 -24.50 23.46
N SER A 435 2.90 -25.31 23.90
CA SER A 435 1.56 -24.86 24.22
C SER A 435 1.26 -24.89 25.72
N ALA A 436 1.23 -23.72 26.36
CA ALA A 436 0.72 -23.57 27.74
C ALA A 436 -0.80 -23.83 27.84
N VAL A 437 -1.48 -24.03 26.70
CA VAL A 437 -2.91 -24.32 26.61
C VAL A 437 -3.27 -25.63 27.31
N GLY A 438 -2.41 -26.65 27.24
CA GLY A 438 -2.68 -27.94 27.88
C GLY A 438 -2.89 -27.81 29.39
N PHE A 439 -2.05 -27.01 30.05
CA PHE A 439 -2.21 -26.68 31.47
C PHE A 439 -3.51 -25.91 31.73
N GLY A 440 -3.83 -24.94 30.87
CA GLY A 440 -5.09 -24.23 30.92
C GLY A 440 -6.29 -25.16 30.87
N LEU A 441 -6.29 -26.13 29.95
CA LEU A 441 -7.39 -27.08 29.77
C LEU A 441 -7.58 -28.01 30.98
N ILE A 442 -6.51 -28.40 31.67
CA ILE A 442 -6.55 -29.26 32.86
C ILE A 442 -7.10 -28.50 34.07
N ASP A 443 -6.61 -27.28 34.33
CA ASP A 443 -6.80 -26.61 35.63
C ASP A 443 -7.98 -25.61 35.67
N THR A 444 -8.74 -25.48 34.57
CA THR A 444 -9.90 -24.57 34.47
C THR A 444 -11.20 -25.31 34.15
N SER A 445 -12.34 -24.72 34.53
CA SER A 445 -13.66 -25.34 34.36
C SER A 445 -14.14 -25.31 32.90
N LYS A 446 -14.97 -26.29 32.50
CA LYS A 446 -15.58 -26.31 31.17
C LYS A 446 -16.36 -25.00 30.93
N GLY A 447 -15.99 -24.27 29.89
CA GLY A 447 -16.61 -23.00 29.50
C GLY A 447 -15.86 -21.73 29.92
N GLU A 448 -14.84 -21.82 30.77
CA GLU A 448 -14.02 -20.64 31.10
C GLU A 448 -13.08 -20.28 29.94
N THR A 449 -12.84 -18.99 29.70
CA THR A 449 -11.86 -18.51 28.70
C THR A 449 -10.44 -18.70 29.22
N ILE A 450 -9.58 -19.38 28.46
CA ILE A 450 -8.16 -19.55 28.79
C ILE A 450 -7.37 -18.33 28.28
N ARG A 451 -6.55 -17.73 29.15
CA ARG A 451 -5.74 -16.54 28.80
C ARG A 451 -4.26 -16.82 28.95
N ILE A 452 -3.52 -16.69 27.86
CA ILE A 452 -2.08 -16.93 27.80
C ILE A 452 -1.37 -15.67 27.32
N THR A 453 -0.22 -15.36 27.91
CA THR A 453 0.67 -14.27 27.46
C THR A 453 2.04 -14.84 27.10
N ASN A 454 2.61 -14.43 25.97
CA ASN A 454 3.91 -14.85 25.49
C ASN A 454 4.85 -13.64 25.35
N ASN A 455 6.12 -13.80 25.75
CA ASN A 455 7.16 -12.78 25.51
C ASN A 455 7.74 -12.82 24.08
N LEU A 456 7.40 -13.83 23.29
CA LEU A 456 7.80 -13.99 21.88
C LEU A 456 6.56 -14.06 20.99
N ARG A 457 6.74 -13.75 19.70
CA ARG A 457 5.67 -13.86 18.68
C ARG A 457 5.16 -15.30 18.62
N LEU A 458 3.84 -15.46 18.55
CA LEU A 458 3.23 -16.78 18.40
C LEU A 458 3.69 -17.42 17.08
N CYS A 459 4.30 -18.61 17.14
CA CYS A 459 4.69 -19.33 15.93
C CYS A 459 3.45 -19.96 15.26
N GLU A 460 3.60 -20.30 13.97
CA GLU A 460 2.54 -20.89 13.16
C GLU A 460 2.01 -22.21 13.76
N ASP A 461 2.89 -22.99 14.38
CA ASP A 461 2.51 -24.25 15.02
C ASP A 461 1.70 -24.02 16.28
N CYS A 462 2.14 -23.12 17.17
CA CYS A 462 1.37 -22.76 18.36
C CYS A 462 -0.01 -22.21 17.96
N HIS A 463 -0.08 -21.43 16.89
CA HIS A 463 -1.34 -20.92 16.34
C HIS A 463 -2.24 -22.07 15.87
N SER A 464 -1.68 -23.03 15.13
CA SER A 464 -2.42 -24.21 14.64
C SER A 464 -2.89 -25.10 15.79
N VAL A 465 -1.99 -25.51 16.68
CA VAL A 465 -2.30 -26.33 17.86
C VAL A 465 -3.36 -25.65 18.72
N THR A 466 -3.22 -24.35 19.02
CA THR A 466 -4.20 -23.62 19.85
C THR A 466 -5.57 -23.56 19.19
N LYS A 467 -5.64 -23.34 17.87
CA LYS A 467 -6.89 -23.36 17.11
C LYS A 467 -7.60 -24.71 17.22
N PHE A 468 -6.86 -25.81 17.06
CA PHE A 468 -7.44 -27.15 17.20
C PHE A 468 -7.86 -27.45 18.63
N LEU A 469 -7.06 -27.05 19.63
CA LEU A 469 -7.39 -27.21 21.05
C LEU A 469 -8.65 -26.42 21.45
N SER A 470 -8.79 -25.18 20.98
CA SER A 470 -10.01 -24.37 21.17
C SER A 470 -11.24 -25.11 20.63
N LYS A 471 -11.16 -25.56 19.37
CA LYS A 471 -12.25 -26.29 18.71
C LYS A 471 -12.56 -27.63 19.38
N PHE A 472 -11.53 -28.38 19.77
CA PHE A 472 -11.65 -29.69 20.40
C PHE A 472 -12.28 -29.58 21.80
N ALA A 473 -11.79 -28.65 22.62
CA ALA A 473 -12.31 -28.42 23.96
C ALA A 473 -13.64 -27.66 23.96
N ASN A 474 -14.03 -27.08 22.82
CA ASN A 474 -15.13 -26.13 22.68
C ASN A 474 -14.99 -24.96 23.68
N ARG A 475 -13.82 -24.33 23.69
CA ARG A 475 -13.46 -23.26 24.63
C ARG A 475 -12.70 -22.15 23.95
N GLU A 476 -13.07 -20.92 24.29
CA GLU A 476 -12.37 -19.72 23.85
C GLU A 476 -10.94 -19.69 24.45
N ILE A 477 -9.95 -19.48 23.59
CA ILE A 477 -8.56 -19.30 24.01
C ILE A 477 -8.04 -17.96 23.50
N LEU A 478 -7.59 -17.13 24.43
CA LEU A 478 -6.98 -15.83 24.15
C LEU A 478 -5.47 -15.92 24.37
N VAL A 479 -4.71 -15.66 23.32
CA VAL A 479 -3.25 -15.62 23.41
C VAL A 479 -2.75 -14.22 23.06
N ARG A 480 -2.05 -13.58 23.99
CA ARG A 480 -1.35 -12.31 23.75
C ARG A 480 0.10 -12.59 23.44
N ASP A 481 0.59 -12.15 22.29
CA ASP A 481 2.03 -12.09 22.00
C ASP A 481 2.55 -10.64 22.06
N VAL A 482 3.84 -10.46 21.78
CA VAL A 482 4.51 -9.14 21.77
C VAL A 482 3.90 -8.13 20.79
N ASN A 483 3.19 -8.57 19.75
CA ASN A 483 2.68 -7.70 18.69
C ASN A 483 1.17 -7.57 18.68
N ARG A 484 0.42 -8.58 19.16
CA ARG A 484 -1.05 -8.65 18.99
C ARG A 484 -1.72 -9.68 19.90
N PHE A 485 -3.05 -9.58 19.94
CA PHE A 485 -3.94 -10.59 20.51
C PHE A 485 -4.39 -11.57 19.42
N HIS A 486 -4.42 -12.84 19.77
CA HIS A 486 -4.94 -13.93 18.96
C HIS A 486 -6.16 -14.51 19.69
N HIS A 487 -7.23 -14.68 18.93
CA HIS A 487 -8.51 -15.22 19.39
C HIS A 487 -8.77 -16.51 18.65
N PHE A 488 -8.99 -17.61 19.39
CA PHE A 488 -9.10 -18.96 18.85
C PHE A 488 -10.42 -19.63 19.20
#